data_AF-A0A8J3EV29-F1
#
_entry.id   AF-A0A8J3EV29-F1
#
_cell.length_a   1.000
_cell.length_b   1.000
_cell.length_c   1.000
_cell.angle_alpha   90.00
_cell.angle_beta   90.00
_cell.angle_gamma   90.00
#
_symmetry.space_group_name_H-M   'P 1'
#
loop_
_entity.id
_entity.type
_entity.pdbx_description
1 polymer ?
#
loop_
_entity_poly.entity_id
_entity_poly.type
_entity_poly.pdbx_seq_one_letter_code
_entity_poly.pdbx_strand_id
1 'polypeptide(L)'
;MPAPARSILVPIANPASVRPLLALAAALATDGETLVPLVVVRPSASSGERAEALASVAEAEEVGAELAHRVAGRVLEADDVAEGVLSAVAADATALVLMGWRGQSSTTNVFGRLLDTIVGRCAAPLAVVRLGVVPFRRVLLPVSADHLLPGGDRGLDLAARLAARLDATTPQPATVLRTGARAVQLPPELERLGDRIHHDPRRTDQAVGAFARAEDVIVAPVAPTVSGLRAATTHLAWAAPEATLLVAIDAGPTREEGLAEAVDAAGVPAPVPSGPHDLRAVRIVVTARLPGDGVRPDDLGRVLRAAGATDQVMAWWPAGDPHPHVRATVTVEAPNVNAAIACVMEAVHDAPAFRGAEISYDVEPVVERG
;
A
#
# COMPACT_ATOMS: atom_id res chain seq x y z
N MET A 1 -36.89 -3.39 -5.32
CA MET A 1 -36.36 -2.29 -4.50
C MET A 1 -34.94 -1.99 -4.98
N PRO A 2 -34.54 -0.72 -5.14
CA PRO A 2 -33.13 -0.40 -5.41
C PRO A 2 -32.28 -0.92 -4.25
N ALA A 3 -31.06 -1.39 -4.56
CA ALA A 3 -30.10 -1.79 -3.54
C ALA A 3 -29.83 -0.60 -2.58
N PRO A 4 -29.59 -0.85 -1.27
CA PRO A 4 -29.27 0.23 -0.35
C PRO A 4 -28.03 0.99 -0.86
N ALA A 5 -28.07 2.32 -0.76
CA ALA A 5 -26.94 3.16 -1.12
C ALA A 5 -25.74 2.79 -0.26
N ARG A 6 -24.61 2.50 -0.89
CA ARG A 6 -23.37 2.12 -0.23
C ARG A 6 -22.65 3.36 0.29
N SER A 7 -21.93 3.23 1.40
CA SER A 7 -21.19 4.34 2.01
C SER A 7 -19.74 4.00 2.31
N ILE A 8 -18.88 5.03 2.33
CA ILE A 8 -17.57 4.97 2.96
C ILE A 8 -17.66 5.71 4.30
N LEU A 9 -17.54 4.97 5.39
CA LEU A 9 -17.55 5.54 6.74
C LEU A 9 -16.15 6.06 7.06
N VAL A 10 -16.05 7.31 7.52
CA VAL A 10 -14.78 7.96 7.87
C VAL A 10 -14.83 8.43 9.32
N PRO A 11 -14.38 7.61 10.29
CA PRO A 11 -14.27 8.03 11.68
C PRO A 11 -13.26 9.18 11.83
N ILE A 12 -13.71 10.30 12.38
CA ILE A 12 -12.91 11.49 12.65
C ILE A 12 -12.63 11.56 14.15
N ALA A 13 -11.43 11.17 14.54
CA ALA A 13 -10.92 11.34 15.91
C ALA A 13 -10.02 12.59 16.05
N ASN A 14 -9.59 13.18 14.94
CA ASN A 14 -8.73 14.36 14.90
C ASN A 14 -9.25 15.33 13.82
N PRO A 15 -9.75 16.53 14.19
CA PRO A 15 -10.23 17.52 13.22
C PRO A 15 -9.20 17.86 12.14
N ALA A 16 -7.91 17.91 12.49
CA ALA A 16 -6.84 18.20 11.52
C ALA A 16 -6.69 17.14 10.42
N SER A 17 -7.33 15.97 10.57
CA SER A 17 -7.31 14.90 9.56
C SER A 17 -8.53 14.89 8.63
N VAL A 18 -9.54 15.74 8.87
CA VAL A 18 -10.81 15.76 8.11
C VAL A 18 -10.54 15.90 6.62
N ARG A 19 -9.93 17.02 6.21
CA ARG A 19 -9.68 17.30 4.79
C ARG A 19 -8.87 16.21 4.07
N PRO A 20 -7.68 15.78 4.55
CA PRO A 20 -6.91 14.78 3.82
C PRO A 20 -7.56 13.39 3.82
N LEU A 21 -8.28 12.99 4.87
CA LEU A 21 -9.02 11.73 4.88
C LEU A 21 -10.23 11.76 3.94
N LEU A 22 -10.97 12.87 3.89
CA LEU A 22 -12.10 13.03 2.98
C LEU A 22 -11.66 13.08 1.52
N ALA A 23 -10.55 13.74 1.22
CA ALA A 23 -9.96 13.73 -0.12
C ALA A 23 -9.59 12.30 -0.57
N LEU A 24 -8.98 11.51 0.32
CA LEU A 24 -8.69 10.10 0.03
C LEU A 24 -9.97 9.26 -0.07
N ALA A 25 -10.97 9.48 0.79
CA ALA A 25 -12.24 8.78 0.74
C ALA A 25 -12.97 9.06 -0.59
N ALA A 26 -12.94 10.29 -1.08
CA ALA A 26 -13.46 10.68 -2.39
C ALA A 26 -12.74 9.95 -3.53
N ALA A 27 -11.40 9.90 -3.51
CA ALA A 27 -10.61 9.15 -4.49
C ALA A 27 -10.87 7.63 -4.47
N LEU A 28 -11.32 7.10 -3.32
CA LEU A 28 -11.70 5.70 -3.15
C LEU A 28 -13.18 5.43 -3.40
N ALA A 29 -14.02 6.44 -3.54
CA ALA A 29 -15.46 6.26 -3.75
C ALA A 29 -15.76 5.87 -5.19
N THR A 30 -16.79 5.04 -5.35
CA THR A 30 -17.41 4.76 -6.66
C THR A 30 -18.65 5.64 -6.86
N ASP A 31 -19.11 5.73 -8.11
CA ASP A 31 -20.29 6.51 -8.46
C ASP A 31 -21.50 6.13 -7.59
N GLY A 32 -22.04 7.14 -6.90
CA GLY A 32 -23.20 6.98 -6.03
C GLY A 32 -22.90 6.56 -4.59
N GLU A 33 -21.64 6.26 -4.23
CA GLU A 33 -21.25 6.07 -2.84
C GLU A 33 -21.28 7.40 -2.07
N THR A 34 -21.81 7.38 -0.85
CA THR A 34 -21.85 8.53 0.06
C THR A 34 -20.69 8.46 1.04
N LEU A 35 -19.99 9.57 1.24
CA LEU A 35 -19.00 9.66 2.32
C LEU A 35 -19.73 10.00 3.62
N VAL A 36 -19.46 9.26 4.68
CA VAL A 36 -20.09 9.44 5.99
C VAL A 36 -19.00 9.76 7.01
N PRO A 37 -18.62 11.04 7.15
CA PRO A 37 -17.80 11.50 8.26
C PRO A 37 -18.51 11.23 9.58
N LEU A 38 -17.87 10.53 10.50
CA LEU A 38 -18.44 10.16 11.79
C LEU A 38 -17.57 10.68 12.93
N VAL A 39 -18.17 11.51 13.79
CA VAL A 39 -17.57 11.87 15.09
C VAL A 39 -18.36 11.16 16.19
N VAL A 40 -17.66 10.44 17.07
CA VAL A 40 -18.27 9.81 18.25
C VAL A 40 -17.94 10.63 19.48
N VAL A 41 -18.97 11.02 20.22
CA VAL A 41 -18.84 11.72 21.52
C VAL A 41 -19.43 10.85 22.63
N ARG A 42 -18.90 11.01 23.84
CA ARG A 42 -19.48 10.32 25.01
C ARG A 42 -20.78 11.00 25.45
N PRO A 43 -21.73 10.28 26.08
CA PRO A 43 -22.92 10.92 26.66
C PRO A 43 -22.55 12.03 27.64
N SER A 44 -21.44 11.86 28.37
CA SER A 44 -20.88 12.82 29.32
C SER A 44 -20.06 13.96 28.69
N ALA A 45 -19.95 14.03 27.35
CA ALA A 45 -19.23 15.09 26.66
C ALA A 45 -19.83 16.47 26.99
N SER A 46 -18.94 17.42 27.29
CA SER A 46 -19.27 18.81 27.53
C SER A 46 -19.89 19.47 26.31
N SER A 47 -20.54 20.62 26.50
CA SER A 47 -21.06 21.43 25.40
C SER A 47 -19.97 21.87 24.41
N GLY A 48 -18.73 22.07 24.89
CA GLY A 48 -17.58 22.40 24.05
C GLY A 48 -17.19 21.24 23.13
N GLU A 49 -17.01 20.04 23.69
CA GLU A 49 -16.69 18.83 22.90
C GLU A 49 -17.78 18.52 21.86
N ARG A 50 -19.06 18.71 22.21
CA ARG A 50 -20.19 18.55 21.28
C ARG A 50 -20.16 19.60 20.15
N ALA A 51 -19.81 20.85 20.46
CA ALA A 51 -19.67 21.90 19.47
C ALA A 51 -18.49 21.63 18.52
N GLU A 52 -17.35 21.15 19.03
CA GLU A 52 -16.20 20.74 18.20
C GLU A 52 -16.53 19.56 17.28
N ALA A 53 -17.30 18.58 17.77
CA ALA A 53 -17.77 17.46 16.97
C ALA A 53 -18.67 17.92 15.82
N LEU A 54 -19.62 18.82 16.09
CA LEU A 54 -20.49 19.42 15.06
C LEU A 54 -19.68 20.25 14.06
N ALA A 55 -18.70 21.01 14.52
CA ALA A 55 -17.81 21.79 13.65
C ALA A 55 -16.99 20.88 12.72
N SER A 56 -16.46 19.76 13.22
CA SER A 56 -15.71 18.79 12.41
C SER A 56 -16.59 18.14 11.33
N VAL A 57 -17.86 17.87 11.65
CA VAL A 57 -18.85 17.39 10.68
C VAL A 57 -19.15 18.44 9.63
N ALA A 58 -19.38 19.69 10.03
CA ALA A 58 -19.64 20.80 9.09
C ALA A 58 -18.44 21.02 8.15
N GLU A 59 -17.21 21.01 8.67
CA GLU A 59 -15.99 21.06 7.85
C GLU A 59 -15.94 19.91 6.84
N ALA A 60 -16.28 18.70 7.26
CA ALA A 60 -16.28 17.54 6.36
C ALA A 60 -17.31 17.67 5.23
N GLU A 61 -18.48 18.27 5.50
CA GLU A 61 -19.50 18.55 4.49
C GLU A 61 -19.06 19.65 3.50
N GLU A 62 -18.38 20.69 3.98
CA GLU A 62 -17.77 21.72 3.14
C GLU A 62 -16.71 21.13 2.21
N VAL A 63 -15.79 20.32 2.75
CA VAL A 63 -14.78 19.58 1.97
C VAL A 63 -15.46 18.67 0.95
N GLY A 64 -16.54 17.99 1.34
CA GLY A 64 -17.34 17.17 0.46
C GLY A 64 -17.89 17.92 -0.75
N ALA A 65 -18.45 19.10 -0.52
CA ALA A 65 -18.96 19.97 -1.56
C ALA A 65 -17.86 20.44 -2.52
N GLU A 66 -16.68 20.80 -2.01
CA GLU A 66 -15.52 21.16 -2.82
C GLU A 66 -15.05 20.02 -3.73
N LEU A 67 -15.12 18.78 -3.24
CA LEU A 67 -14.76 17.57 -3.97
C LEU A 67 -15.88 17.08 -4.91
N ALA A 68 -17.04 17.75 -4.93
CA ALA A 68 -18.24 17.33 -5.67
C ALA A 68 -18.74 15.91 -5.31
N HIS A 69 -18.55 15.48 -4.06
CA HIS A 69 -19.04 14.21 -3.54
C HIS A 69 -20.21 14.40 -2.58
N ARG A 70 -21.11 13.41 -2.55
CA ARG A 70 -22.19 13.39 -1.56
C ARG A 70 -21.59 13.05 -0.18
N VAL A 71 -21.77 13.97 0.76
CA VAL A 71 -21.34 13.80 2.15
C VAL A 71 -22.56 13.91 3.06
N ALA A 72 -22.63 13.02 4.06
CA ALA A 72 -23.66 13.04 5.08
C ALA A 72 -23.01 12.81 6.44
N GLY A 73 -22.53 13.89 7.06
CA GLY A 73 -21.79 13.80 8.31
C GLY A 73 -22.70 13.50 9.50
N ARG A 74 -22.14 12.82 10.52
CA ARG A 74 -22.89 12.36 11.70
C ARG A 74 -22.08 12.58 12.96
N VAL A 75 -22.76 13.07 14.01
CA VAL A 75 -22.28 12.99 15.39
C VAL A 75 -23.09 11.91 16.09
N LEU A 76 -22.41 10.96 16.71
CA LEU A 76 -23.03 9.83 17.41
C LEU A 76 -22.61 9.83 18.88
N GLU A 77 -23.57 9.57 19.77
CA GLU A 77 -23.30 9.39 21.19
C GLU A 77 -23.07 7.91 21.51
N ALA A 78 -21.92 7.58 22.11
CA ALA A 78 -21.61 6.24 22.61
C ALA A 78 -20.63 6.30 23.79
N ASP A 79 -20.72 5.34 24.71
CA ASP A 79 -19.83 5.27 25.88
C ASP A 79 -18.35 5.07 25.49
N ASP A 80 -18.12 4.44 24.34
CA ASP A 80 -16.81 4.18 23.76
C ASP A 80 -16.79 4.52 22.26
N VAL A 81 -15.66 5.04 21.78
CA VAL A 81 -15.49 5.46 20.38
C VAL A 81 -15.50 4.26 19.44
N ALA A 82 -14.87 3.13 19.82
CA ALA A 82 -14.86 1.94 18.97
C ALA A 82 -16.28 1.38 18.84
N GLU A 83 -17.03 1.27 19.95
CA GLU A 83 -18.44 0.84 19.93
C GLU A 83 -19.31 1.76 19.07
N GLY A 84 -19.12 3.08 19.16
CA GLY A 84 -19.86 4.03 18.33
C GLY A 84 -19.60 3.83 16.83
N VAL A 85 -18.35 3.60 16.46
CA VAL A 85 -17.97 3.30 15.06
C VAL A 85 -18.56 1.95 14.62
N LEU A 86 -18.40 0.89 15.40
CA LEU A 86 -18.91 -0.45 15.08
C LEU A 86 -20.44 -0.47 14.97
N SER A 87 -21.14 0.28 15.83
CA SER A 87 -22.59 0.44 15.77
C SER A 87 -23.03 1.16 14.49
N ALA A 88 -22.32 2.21 14.06
CA ALA A 88 -22.58 2.89 12.80
C ALA A 88 -22.36 1.96 11.60
N VAL A 89 -21.28 1.17 11.61
CA VAL A 89 -21.02 0.15 10.57
C VAL A 89 -22.16 -0.87 10.49
N ALA A 90 -22.68 -1.33 11.63
CA ALA A 90 -23.76 -2.31 11.66
C ALA A 90 -25.13 -1.74 11.23
N ALA A 91 -25.36 -0.44 11.44
CA ALA A 91 -26.61 0.22 11.08
C ALA A 91 -26.68 0.59 9.58
N ASP A 92 -25.54 0.88 8.96
CA ASP A 92 -25.47 1.39 7.59
C ASP A 92 -24.96 0.32 6.61
N ALA A 93 -25.28 0.44 5.32
CA ALA A 93 -24.70 -0.39 4.26
C ALA A 93 -23.26 0.04 3.92
N THR A 94 -22.37 -0.05 4.92
CA THR A 94 -20.99 0.41 4.85
C THR A 94 -20.17 -0.49 3.92
N ALA A 95 -19.65 0.07 2.84
CA ALA A 95 -18.81 -0.62 1.86
C ALA A 95 -17.33 -0.66 2.27
N LEU A 96 -16.89 0.39 2.96
CA LEU A 96 -15.52 0.56 3.43
C LEU A 96 -15.52 1.46 4.67
N VAL A 97 -14.68 1.14 5.64
CA VAL A 97 -14.35 2.04 6.75
C VAL A 97 -12.93 2.56 6.52
N LEU A 98 -12.76 3.86 6.35
CA LEU A 98 -11.46 4.51 6.16
C LEU A 98 -11.05 5.25 7.44
N MET A 99 -9.91 4.87 8.03
CA MET A 99 -9.43 5.44 9.30
C MET A 99 -7.99 5.95 9.18
N GLY A 100 -7.72 7.11 9.77
CA GLY A 100 -6.37 7.65 9.88
C GLY A 100 -5.56 7.00 10.99
N TRP A 101 -4.29 6.69 10.71
CA TRP A 101 -3.29 6.16 11.62
C TRP A 101 -2.07 7.10 11.68
N ARG A 102 -1.57 7.32 12.90
CA ARG A 102 -0.41 8.20 13.15
C ARG A 102 0.93 7.60 12.73
N GLY A 103 0.97 6.35 12.26
CA GLY A 103 2.20 5.66 11.87
C GLY A 103 3.05 5.16 13.04
N GLN A 104 2.51 5.19 14.27
CA GLN A 104 3.19 4.71 15.46
C GLN A 104 2.54 3.38 15.90
N SER A 105 3.37 2.35 16.02
CA SER A 105 3.01 1.06 16.63
C SER A 105 3.73 0.93 17.97
N SER A 106 3.11 0.23 18.93
CA SER A 106 3.75 -0.15 20.19
C SER A 106 4.01 -1.65 20.26
N THR A 107 4.52 -2.14 21.39
CA THR A 107 4.70 -3.58 21.61
C THR A 107 3.38 -4.33 21.83
N THR A 108 2.28 -3.63 22.03
CA THR A 108 0.98 -4.23 22.35
C THR A 108 -0.11 -3.78 21.39
N ASN A 109 0.19 -2.88 20.47
CA ASN A 109 -0.79 -2.29 19.56
C ASN A 109 -0.14 -2.03 18.20
N VAL A 110 -0.81 -2.46 17.13
CA VAL A 110 -0.35 -2.26 15.74
C VAL A 110 -0.66 -0.83 15.30
N PHE A 111 -1.92 -0.42 15.43
CA PHE A 111 -2.38 0.92 15.06
C PHE A 111 -2.66 1.82 16.27
N GLY A 112 -2.71 1.22 17.46
CA GLY A 112 -3.18 1.83 18.69
C GLY A 112 -4.54 1.28 19.08
N ARG A 113 -4.79 1.17 20.40
CA ARG A 113 -5.95 0.46 20.99
C ARG A 113 -7.29 0.71 20.28
N LEU A 114 -7.61 1.97 19.98
CA LEU A 114 -8.87 2.32 19.32
C LEU A 114 -9.01 1.64 17.94
N LEU A 115 -8.01 1.81 17.08
CA LEU A 115 -8.02 1.27 15.72
C LEU A 115 -7.93 -0.25 15.75
N ASP A 116 -7.11 -0.80 16.63
CA ASP A 116 -6.93 -2.23 16.86
C ASP A 116 -8.24 -2.91 17.29
N THR A 117 -9.01 -2.31 18.21
CA THR A 117 -10.36 -2.79 18.58
C THR A 117 -11.32 -2.79 17.40
N ILE A 118 -11.32 -1.74 16.57
CA ILE A 118 -12.19 -1.66 15.40
C ILE A 118 -11.76 -2.72 14.36
N VAL A 119 -10.47 -2.83 14.08
CA VAL A 119 -9.91 -3.82 13.14
C VAL A 119 -10.30 -5.24 13.53
N GLY A 120 -10.20 -5.59 14.81
CA GLY A 120 -10.54 -6.94 15.30
C GLY A 120 -12.04 -7.28 15.26
N ARG A 121 -12.94 -6.30 15.17
CA ARG A 121 -14.40 -6.49 15.34
C ARG A 121 -15.26 -5.98 14.20
N CYS A 122 -14.69 -5.24 13.24
CA CYS A 122 -15.46 -4.68 12.15
C CYS A 122 -15.87 -5.77 11.16
N ALA A 123 -17.16 -5.82 10.85
CA ALA A 123 -17.71 -6.73 9.83
C ALA A 123 -17.55 -6.21 8.38
N ALA A 124 -17.18 -4.93 8.22
CA ALA A 124 -16.97 -4.30 6.93
C ALA A 124 -15.48 -4.27 6.56
N PRO A 125 -15.13 -4.23 5.26
CA PRO A 125 -13.77 -3.96 4.81
C PRO A 125 -13.22 -2.67 5.41
N LEU A 126 -11.94 -2.67 5.76
CA LEU A 126 -11.24 -1.56 6.39
C LEU A 126 -10.06 -1.11 5.54
N ALA A 127 -9.85 0.20 5.49
CA ALA A 127 -8.63 0.84 5.01
C ALA A 127 -8.05 1.69 6.15
N VAL A 128 -6.87 1.33 6.63
CA VAL A 128 -6.17 2.12 7.65
C VAL A 128 -5.04 2.87 6.97
N VAL A 129 -5.05 4.20 7.05
CA VAL A 129 -4.12 5.05 6.29
C VAL A 129 -3.18 5.83 7.20
N ARG A 130 -1.88 5.71 6.94
CA ARG A 130 -0.89 6.69 7.38
C ARG A 130 -0.57 7.62 6.22
N LEU A 131 -0.93 8.89 6.36
CA LEU A 131 -0.71 9.91 5.34
C LEU A 131 0.78 10.28 5.26
N GLY A 132 1.31 10.29 4.05
CA GLY A 132 2.65 10.77 3.70
C GLY A 132 2.56 12.04 2.83
N VAL A 133 3.43 12.15 1.82
CA VAL A 133 3.38 13.26 0.86
C VAL A 133 2.14 13.19 -0.03
N VAL A 134 1.49 14.34 -0.24
CA VAL A 134 0.35 14.54 -1.14
C VAL A 134 0.61 15.74 -2.07
N PRO A 135 0.17 15.72 -3.34
CA PRO A 135 -0.55 14.64 -4.01
C PRO A 135 0.35 13.43 -4.28
N PHE A 136 -0.21 12.23 -4.20
CA PHE A 136 0.51 11.01 -4.60
C PHE A 136 0.56 10.91 -6.14
N ARG A 137 1.68 10.43 -6.67
CA ARG A 137 1.95 10.38 -8.11
C ARG A 137 1.75 9.00 -8.73
N ARG A 138 1.84 7.95 -7.92
CA ARG A 138 1.81 6.55 -8.36
C ARG A 138 1.26 5.65 -7.25
N VAL A 139 0.55 4.60 -7.63
CA VAL A 139 0.12 3.53 -6.72
C VAL A 139 1.13 2.39 -6.73
N LEU A 140 1.52 1.91 -5.54
CA LEU A 140 2.34 0.72 -5.36
C LEU A 140 1.54 -0.37 -4.64
N LEU A 141 1.36 -1.52 -5.28
CA LEU A 141 0.70 -2.68 -4.68
C LEU A 141 1.73 -3.80 -4.40
N PRO A 142 2.25 -3.93 -3.18
CA PRO A 142 3.12 -5.04 -2.82
C PRO A 142 2.33 -6.35 -2.66
N VAL A 143 2.79 -7.42 -3.31
CA VAL A 143 2.16 -8.74 -3.31
C VAL A 143 3.20 -9.80 -2.99
N SER A 144 3.16 -10.37 -1.78
CA SER A 144 4.00 -11.51 -1.42
C SER A 144 3.33 -12.83 -1.78
N ALA A 145 4.11 -13.92 -1.76
CA ALA A 145 3.58 -15.27 -1.89
C ALA A 145 2.48 -15.60 -0.87
N ASP A 146 2.56 -15.04 0.35
CA ASP A 146 1.56 -15.27 1.41
C ASP A 146 0.17 -14.73 1.05
N HIS A 147 0.09 -13.62 0.30
CA HIS A 147 -1.19 -13.08 -0.18
C HIS A 147 -1.85 -13.98 -1.22
N LEU A 148 -1.07 -14.84 -1.88
CA LEU A 148 -1.53 -15.76 -2.91
C LEU A 148 -1.89 -17.15 -2.35
N LEU A 149 -1.68 -17.37 -1.04
CA LEU A 149 -2.11 -18.59 -0.36
C LEU A 149 -3.60 -18.53 0.01
N PRO A 150 -4.27 -19.68 0.22
CA PRO A 150 -5.67 -19.71 0.67
C PRO A 150 -5.91 -18.83 1.91
N GLY A 151 -6.94 -17.98 1.85
CA GLY A 151 -7.30 -17.01 2.89
C GLY A 151 -6.65 -15.63 2.73
N GLY A 152 -5.62 -15.48 1.91
CA GLY A 152 -5.02 -14.18 1.55
C GLY A 152 -5.79 -13.41 0.47
N ASP A 153 -6.72 -14.09 -0.20
CA ASP A 153 -7.46 -13.61 -1.37
C ASP A 153 -8.31 -12.39 -1.07
N ARG A 154 -9.03 -12.34 0.07
CA ARG A 154 -9.92 -11.22 0.40
C ARG A 154 -9.18 -9.91 0.62
N GLY A 155 -8.11 -9.95 1.42
CA GLY A 155 -7.26 -8.78 1.66
C GLY A 155 -6.58 -8.31 0.38
N LEU A 156 -6.14 -9.25 -0.47
CA LEU A 156 -5.55 -8.96 -1.77
C LEU A 156 -6.54 -8.36 -2.76
N ASP A 157 -7.75 -8.91 -2.85
CA ASP A 157 -8.83 -8.42 -3.70
C ASP A 157 -9.32 -7.03 -3.27
N LEU A 158 -9.44 -6.79 -1.95
CA LEU A 158 -9.68 -5.44 -1.45
C LEU A 158 -8.55 -4.48 -1.85
N ALA A 159 -7.30 -4.85 -1.61
CA ALA A 159 -6.15 -4.02 -1.97
C ALA A 159 -6.11 -3.72 -3.48
N ALA A 160 -6.36 -4.71 -4.33
CA ALA A 160 -6.41 -4.57 -5.78
C ALA A 160 -7.49 -3.57 -6.21
N ARG A 161 -8.70 -3.67 -5.65
CA ARG A 161 -9.78 -2.71 -5.93
C ARG A 161 -9.45 -1.31 -5.49
N LEU A 162 -8.91 -1.13 -4.27
CA LEU A 162 -8.56 0.20 -3.78
C LEU A 162 -7.41 0.80 -4.60
N ALA A 163 -6.42 -0.01 -4.97
CA ALA A 163 -5.34 0.39 -5.85
C ALA A 163 -5.86 0.83 -7.23
N ALA A 164 -6.82 0.09 -7.81
CA ALA A 164 -7.41 0.45 -9.11
C ALA A 164 -8.16 1.79 -9.07
N ARG A 165 -8.86 2.07 -7.96
CA ARG A 165 -9.57 3.35 -7.76
C ARG A 165 -8.58 4.50 -7.64
N LEU A 166 -7.50 4.32 -6.86
CA LEU A 166 -6.46 5.34 -6.72
C LEU A 166 -5.67 5.54 -8.02
N ASP A 167 -5.40 4.49 -8.77
CA ASP A 167 -4.65 4.56 -10.02
C ASP A 167 -5.33 5.48 -11.05
N ALA A 168 -6.66 5.44 -11.12
CA ALA A 168 -7.45 6.33 -11.95
C ALA A 168 -7.31 7.83 -11.59
N THR A 169 -6.79 8.13 -10.41
CA THR A 169 -6.55 9.51 -9.92
C THR A 169 -5.08 9.91 -9.98
N THR A 170 -4.17 9.00 -10.33
CA THR A 170 -2.72 9.27 -10.36
C THR A 170 -2.21 9.59 -11.76
N PRO A 171 -1.19 10.48 -11.88
CA PRO A 171 -0.56 10.78 -13.17
C PRO A 171 0.33 9.63 -13.69
N GLN A 172 0.80 8.73 -12.83
CA GLN A 172 1.59 7.57 -13.22
C GLN A 172 0.80 6.28 -12.99
N PRO A 173 0.96 5.27 -13.86
CA PRO A 173 0.28 4.00 -13.70
C PRO A 173 0.76 3.26 -12.45
N ALA A 174 -0.12 2.46 -11.88
CA ALA A 174 0.17 1.60 -10.75
C ALA A 174 1.29 0.62 -11.08
N THR A 175 2.04 0.23 -10.06
CA THR A 175 3.03 -0.85 -10.14
C THR A 175 2.68 -1.95 -9.17
N VAL A 176 2.63 -3.19 -9.66
CA VAL A 176 2.54 -4.38 -8.80
C VAL A 176 3.94 -4.82 -8.42
N LEU A 177 4.25 -4.81 -7.13
CA LEU A 177 5.54 -5.25 -6.59
C LEU A 177 5.40 -6.66 -6.01
N ARG A 178 5.69 -7.66 -6.82
CA ARG A 178 5.68 -9.07 -6.41
C ARG A 178 6.94 -9.40 -5.62
N THR A 179 6.79 -10.01 -4.45
CA THR A 179 7.92 -10.33 -3.56
C THR A 179 8.03 -11.81 -3.23
N GLY A 180 9.24 -12.27 -2.92
CA GLY A 180 9.52 -13.67 -2.57
C GLY A 180 9.52 -14.63 -3.78
N ALA A 181 9.19 -15.90 -3.55
CA ALA A 181 9.28 -16.94 -4.59
C ALA A 181 8.19 -16.80 -5.67
N ARG A 182 8.53 -17.07 -6.94
CA ARG A 182 7.59 -17.01 -8.08
C ARG A 182 6.66 -18.23 -8.24
N ALA A 183 6.48 -19.03 -7.19
CA ALA A 183 5.81 -20.33 -7.29
C ALA A 183 4.32 -20.25 -7.69
N VAL A 184 3.63 -19.15 -7.37
CA VAL A 184 2.18 -18.98 -7.59
C VAL A 184 1.91 -17.85 -8.57
N GLN A 185 1.19 -18.13 -9.66
CA GLN A 185 0.85 -17.11 -10.66
C GLN A 185 0.01 -15.98 -10.04
N LEU A 186 0.23 -14.74 -10.52
CA LEU A 186 -0.59 -13.61 -10.11
C LEU A 186 -2.00 -13.72 -10.72
N PRO A 187 -3.06 -13.34 -9.98
CA PRO A 187 -4.39 -13.24 -10.55
C PRO A 187 -4.45 -12.26 -11.75
N PRO A 188 -5.25 -12.53 -12.79
CA PRO A 188 -5.32 -11.69 -14.00
C PRO A 188 -5.73 -10.23 -13.76
N GLU A 189 -6.46 -9.95 -12.68
CA GLU A 189 -6.79 -8.59 -12.24
C GLU A 189 -5.56 -7.81 -11.77
N LEU A 190 -4.58 -8.46 -11.13
CA LEU A 190 -3.33 -7.82 -10.72
C LEU A 190 -2.41 -7.61 -11.92
N GLU A 191 -2.39 -8.56 -12.86
CA GLU A 191 -1.62 -8.42 -14.09
C GLU A 191 -2.08 -7.22 -14.95
N ARG A 192 -3.34 -6.80 -14.80
CA ARG A 192 -3.93 -5.66 -15.51
C ARG A 192 -3.92 -4.34 -14.73
N LEU A 193 -3.64 -4.38 -13.43
CA LEU A 193 -3.77 -3.23 -12.55
C LEU A 193 -2.77 -2.11 -12.87
N GLY A 194 -1.58 -2.49 -13.31
CA GLY A 194 -0.51 -1.57 -13.62
C GLY A 194 -0.03 -1.69 -15.05
N ASP A 195 0.87 -0.79 -15.46
CA ASP A 195 1.59 -0.97 -16.71
C ASP A 195 2.71 -2.01 -16.59
N ARG A 196 3.08 -2.43 -15.36
CA ARG A 196 4.22 -3.32 -15.08
C ARG A 196 4.04 -4.13 -13.80
N ILE A 197 4.73 -5.27 -13.79
CA ILE A 197 4.92 -6.12 -12.60
C ILE A 197 6.41 -6.15 -12.29
N HIS A 198 6.80 -5.63 -11.14
CA HIS A 198 8.15 -5.74 -10.64
C HIS A 198 8.26 -6.94 -9.70
N HIS A 199 9.23 -7.82 -9.93
CA HIS A 199 9.52 -8.94 -9.04
C HIS A 199 10.83 -8.72 -8.26
N ASP A 200 10.73 -8.75 -6.94
CA ASP A 200 11.88 -8.67 -6.04
C ASP A 200 11.94 -9.96 -5.17
N PRO A 201 13.01 -10.76 -5.23
CA PRO A 201 13.07 -12.01 -4.48
C PRO A 201 13.16 -11.81 -2.96
N ARG A 202 13.42 -10.57 -2.48
CA ARG A 202 13.56 -10.26 -1.06
C ARG A 202 12.21 -10.22 -0.34
N ARG A 203 12.28 -10.01 0.97
CA ARG A 203 11.10 -9.77 1.80
C ARG A 203 10.39 -8.48 1.38
N THR A 204 9.07 -8.45 1.55
CA THR A 204 8.21 -7.33 1.13
C THR A 204 8.67 -5.97 1.65
N ASP A 205 9.05 -5.88 2.92
CA ASP A 205 9.53 -4.65 3.53
C ASP A 205 10.84 -4.15 2.91
N GLN A 206 11.75 -5.05 2.57
CA GLN A 206 13.01 -4.68 1.92
C GLN A 206 12.80 -4.22 0.48
N ALA A 207 11.94 -4.94 -0.26
CA ALA A 207 11.59 -4.58 -1.62
C ALA A 207 10.87 -3.22 -1.67
N VAL A 208 9.88 -3.01 -0.80
CA VAL A 208 9.17 -1.73 -0.68
C VAL A 208 10.13 -0.62 -0.29
N GLY A 209 11.03 -0.82 0.68
CA GLY A 209 11.97 0.22 1.08
C GLY A 209 13.02 0.57 0.01
N ALA A 210 13.28 -0.34 -0.93
CA ALA A 210 14.11 -0.05 -2.09
C ALA A 210 13.33 0.59 -3.25
N PHE A 211 12.02 0.40 -3.33
CA PHE A 211 11.20 0.78 -4.49
C PHE A 211 10.33 2.01 -4.28
N ALA A 212 9.80 2.19 -3.07
CA ALA A 212 8.84 3.24 -2.76
C ALA A 212 9.51 4.61 -2.74
N ARG A 213 8.85 5.58 -3.35
CA ARG A 213 9.18 7.01 -3.32
C ARG A 213 8.26 7.72 -2.32
N ALA A 214 8.67 8.91 -1.86
CA ALA A 214 7.86 9.71 -0.94
C ALA A 214 6.48 10.06 -1.52
N GLU A 215 6.41 10.27 -2.84
CA GLU A 215 5.18 10.60 -3.57
C GLU A 215 4.34 9.37 -3.94
N ASP A 216 4.71 8.16 -3.52
CA ASP A 216 3.90 6.95 -3.77
C ASP A 216 2.79 6.80 -2.72
N VAL A 217 1.67 6.18 -3.13
CA VAL A 217 0.70 5.56 -2.22
C VAL A 217 0.85 4.05 -2.27
N ILE A 218 1.20 3.45 -1.14
CA ILE A 218 1.37 2.02 -0.99
C ILE A 218 0.04 1.43 -0.52
N VAL A 219 -0.57 0.58 -1.32
CA VAL A 219 -1.81 -0.14 -0.96
C VAL A 219 -1.43 -1.54 -0.52
N ALA A 220 -1.29 -1.75 0.78
CA ALA A 220 -0.78 -2.99 1.35
C ALA A 220 -1.92 -3.96 1.71
N PRO A 221 -2.03 -5.12 1.04
CA PRO A 221 -2.95 -6.16 1.48
C PRO A 221 -2.48 -6.79 2.79
N VAL A 222 -3.44 -7.21 3.62
CA VAL A 222 -3.18 -7.99 4.83
C VAL A 222 -3.45 -9.47 4.56
N ALA A 223 -2.43 -10.31 4.70
CA ALA A 223 -2.61 -11.76 4.83
C ALA A 223 -3.37 -12.07 6.14
N PRO A 224 -4.19 -13.14 6.22
CA PRO A 224 -5.05 -13.48 7.36
C PRO A 224 -4.25 -14.08 8.53
N THR A 225 -3.13 -13.47 8.90
CA THR A 225 -2.25 -13.93 9.97
C THR A 225 -1.74 -12.75 10.78
N VAL A 226 -1.34 -13.03 12.03
CA VAL A 226 -0.62 -12.09 12.91
C VAL A 226 0.56 -11.44 12.19
N SER A 227 1.38 -12.28 11.54
CA SER A 227 2.55 -11.85 10.79
C SER A 227 2.17 -10.97 9.60
N GLY A 228 1.07 -11.31 8.92
CA GLY A 228 0.53 -10.57 7.78
C GLY A 228 0.17 -9.13 8.13
N LEU A 229 -0.59 -8.94 9.22
CA LEU A 229 -0.96 -7.60 9.68
C LEU A 229 0.27 -6.76 9.99
N ARG A 230 1.28 -7.33 10.67
CA ARG A 230 2.54 -6.61 10.97
C ARG A 230 3.36 -6.28 9.74
N ALA A 231 3.48 -7.24 8.83
CA ALA A 231 4.20 -7.07 7.60
C ALA A 231 3.62 -5.91 6.81
N ALA A 232 2.30 -5.83 6.66
CA ALA A 232 1.60 -4.78 5.92
C ALA A 232 1.56 -3.42 6.63
N THR A 233 1.82 -3.38 7.94
CA THR A 233 1.72 -2.16 8.76
C THR A 233 3.10 -1.67 9.16
N THR A 234 3.62 -2.16 10.29
CA THR A 234 4.84 -1.72 10.95
C THR A 234 6.04 -1.83 10.02
N HIS A 235 6.23 -2.97 9.33
CA HIS A 235 7.40 -3.14 8.48
C HIS A 235 7.36 -2.24 7.24
N LEU A 236 6.20 -2.07 6.60
CA LEU A 236 6.08 -1.16 5.46
C LEU A 236 6.19 0.31 5.87
N ALA A 237 5.62 0.69 7.02
CA ALA A 237 5.71 2.04 7.53
C ALA A 237 7.18 2.43 7.82
N TRP A 238 8.00 1.49 8.29
CA TRP A 238 9.44 1.71 8.47
C TRP A 238 10.22 1.69 7.16
N ALA A 239 9.83 0.83 6.23
CA ALA A 239 10.48 0.72 4.94
C ALA A 239 10.31 1.97 4.07
N ALA A 240 9.14 2.62 4.15
CA ALA A 240 8.81 3.79 3.35
C ALA A 240 8.22 4.91 4.23
N PRO A 241 9.01 5.54 5.11
CA PRO A 241 8.50 6.45 6.14
C PRO A 241 7.82 7.71 5.58
N GLU A 242 8.18 8.15 4.37
CA GLU A 242 7.61 9.35 3.74
C GLU A 242 6.40 9.06 2.84
N ALA A 243 6.21 7.80 2.41
CA ALA A 243 5.13 7.41 1.51
C ALA A 243 3.79 7.32 2.25
N THR A 244 2.70 7.59 1.54
CA THR A 244 1.37 7.28 2.06
C THR A 244 1.22 5.76 2.11
N LEU A 245 0.79 5.21 3.25
CA LEU A 245 0.55 3.77 3.42
C LEU A 245 -0.92 3.55 3.74
N LEU A 246 -1.62 2.85 2.84
CA LEU A 246 -3.00 2.41 2.99
C LEU A 246 -2.99 0.89 3.20
N VAL A 247 -3.40 0.44 4.38
CA VAL A 247 -3.47 -0.98 4.73
C VAL A 247 -4.89 -1.48 4.52
N ALA A 248 -5.05 -2.40 3.57
CA ALA A 248 -6.32 -2.97 3.17
C ALA A 248 -6.60 -4.27 3.94
N ILE A 249 -7.65 -4.25 4.75
CA ILE A 249 -8.00 -5.33 5.67
C ILE A 249 -9.41 -5.82 5.31
N ASP A 250 -9.51 -7.04 4.81
CA ASP A 250 -10.76 -7.79 4.67
C ASP A 250 -10.51 -9.23 5.14
N ALA A 251 -10.77 -9.47 6.42
CA ALA A 251 -10.74 -10.83 6.98
C ALA A 251 -12.01 -11.62 6.63
N GLY A 252 -13.02 -10.98 6.02
CA GLY A 252 -14.34 -11.53 5.85
C GLY A 252 -15.13 -11.67 7.15
N PRO A 253 -16.26 -12.40 7.12
CA PRO A 253 -16.97 -12.81 8.33
C PRO A 253 -16.17 -13.93 9.01
N THR A 254 -14.96 -13.63 9.47
CA THR A 254 -14.20 -14.52 10.34
C THR A 254 -14.80 -14.50 11.74
N ARG A 255 -14.86 -15.68 12.38
CA ARG A 255 -15.05 -15.77 13.83
C ARG A 255 -13.97 -14.92 14.50
N GLU A 256 -14.39 -14.07 15.42
CA GLU A 256 -13.64 -12.96 16.05
C GLU A 256 -12.22 -13.30 16.58
N GLU A 257 -11.90 -14.59 16.75
CA GLU A 257 -10.69 -15.04 17.47
C GLU A 257 -9.37 -14.78 16.72
N GLY A 258 -9.28 -15.04 15.41
CA GLY A 258 -7.98 -15.04 14.70
C GLY A 258 -7.34 -13.66 14.46
N LEU A 259 -8.15 -12.64 14.17
CA LEU A 259 -7.65 -11.27 13.93
C LEU A 259 -7.45 -10.51 15.24
N ALA A 260 -8.27 -10.76 16.26
CA ALA A 260 -8.05 -10.19 17.59
C ALA A 260 -6.76 -10.73 18.21
N GLU A 261 -6.51 -12.04 18.16
CA GLU A 261 -5.24 -12.64 18.61
C GLU A 261 -4.03 -12.09 17.82
N ALA A 262 -4.21 -11.84 16.52
CA ALA A 262 -3.20 -11.22 15.65
C ALA A 262 -2.81 -9.80 16.05
N VAL A 263 -3.77 -9.04 16.56
CA VAL A 263 -3.56 -7.67 17.03
C VAL A 263 -2.85 -7.68 18.39
N ASP A 264 -3.20 -8.62 19.28
CA ASP A 264 -2.65 -8.72 20.64
C ASP A 264 -1.20 -9.24 20.69
N ALA A 265 -0.81 -10.18 19.82
CA ALA A 265 0.50 -10.84 19.83
C ALA A 265 1.66 -9.97 19.27
N ALA A 266 1.39 -8.69 19.05
CA ALA A 266 2.06 -7.93 18.04
C ALA A 266 2.96 -6.87 18.72
N GLY A 267 4.26 -7.16 18.91
CA GLY A 267 5.18 -6.15 19.41
C GLY A 267 6.69 -6.37 19.26
N VAL A 268 7.34 -5.57 18.40
CA VAL A 268 8.79 -5.34 18.39
C VAL A 268 9.06 -3.90 17.94
N PRO A 269 9.98 -3.15 18.56
CA PRO A 269 10.34 -1.78 18.15
C PRO A 269 11.18 -1.72 16.87
N ALA A 270 11.19 -0.54 16.23
CA ALA A 270 11.91 -0.28 14.99
C ALA A 270 13.43 -0.46 15.14
N PRO A 271 14.14 -1.01 14.14
CA PRO A 271 15.58 -0.84 14.06
C PRO A 271 15.91 0.65 13.84
N VAL A 272 16.91 1.15 14.55
CA VAL A 272 17.40 2.53 14.38
C VAL A 272 18.14 2.62 13.04
N PRO A 273 17.87 3.64 12.20
CA PRO A 273 18.61 3.84 10.97
C PRO A 273 20.11 4.00 11.26
N SER A 274 20.94 3.20 10.59
CA SER A 274 22.39 3.32 10.63
C SER A 274 22.84 4.65 10.02
N GLY A 275 23.85 5.30 10.61
CA GLY A 275 24.37 6.61 10.20
C GLY A 275 25.00 6.68 8.80
N PRO A 276 25.70 7.78 8.45
CA PRO A 276 26.18 8.03 7.08
C PRO A 276 27.07 6.88 6.58
N HIS A 277 26.71 6.33 5.43
CA HIS A 277 27.40 5.20 4.81
C HIS A 277 28.33 5.68 3.70
N ASP A 278 29.57 5.20 3.70
CA ASP A 278 30.49 5.33 2.56
C ASP A 278 29.87 4.67 1.32
N LEU A 279 30.07 5.31 0.16
CA LEU A 279 29.65 4.75 -1.12
C LEU A 279 30.47 3.48 -1.42
N ARG A 280 29.80 2.46 -1.94
CA ARG A 280 30.43 1.23 -2.41
C ARG A 280 29.86 0.81 -3.75
N ALA A 281 30.70 0.18 -4.57
CA ALA A 281 30.28 -0.48 -5.79
C ALA A 281 29.35 -1.67 -5.46
N VAL A 282 28.13 -1.66 -6.00
CA VAL A 282 27.17 -2.75 -5.91
C VAL A 282 26.86 -3.25 -7.31
N ARG A 283 27.05 -4.55 -7.54
CA ARG A 283 26.72 -5.22 -8.81
C ARG A 283 25.29 -5.75 -8.76
N ILE A 284 24.46 -5.29 -9.70
CA ILE A 284 23.06 -5.66 -9.83
C ILE A 284 22.85 -6.36 -11.17
N VAL A 285 22.29 -7.56 -11.11
CA VAL A 285 21.81 -8.32 -12.24
C VAL A 285 20.34 -7.97 -12.46
N VAL A 286 20.04 -7.39 -13.60
CA VAL A 286 18.68 -7.04 -14.04
C VAL A 286 18.20 -8.09 -15.03
N THR A 287 17.07 -8.73 -14.75
CA THR A 287 16.41 -9.65 -15.68
C THR A 287 15.06 -9.09 -16.08
N ALA A 288 14.80 -8.93 -17.37
CA ALA A 288 13.55 -8.40 -17.90
C ALA A 288 12.93 -9.38 -18.91
N ARG A 289 11.69 -9.77 -18.69
CA ARG A 289 10.82 -10.42 -19.68
C ARG A 289 10.09 -9.33 -20.44
N LEU A 290 10.37 -9.18 -21.73
CA LEU A 290 9.90 -8.07 -22.56
C LEU A 290 8.47 -8.29 -23.06
N PRO A 291 7.65 -7.24 -23.28
CA PRO A 291 6.26 -7.34 -23.74
C PRO A 291 6.07 -7.83 -25.19
N GLY A 292 7.12 -8.30 -25.87
CA GLY A 292 7.06 -8.90 -27.21
C GLY A 292 7.30 -7.94 -28.38
N ASP A 293 6.63 -6.78 -28.39
CA ASP A 293 6.70 -5.85 -29.52
C ASP A 293 7.62 -4.64 -29.27
N GLY A 294 8.52 -4.38 -30.22
CA GLY A 294 9.25 -3.10 -30.35
C GLY A 294 10.47 -2.90 -29.45
N VAL A 295 10.65 -3.69 -28.40
CA VAL A 295 11.79 -3.57 -27.46
C VAL A 295 12.92 -4.48 -27.87
N ARG A 296 14.11 -3.92 -28.14
CA ARG A 296 15.30 -4.70 -28.46
C ARG A 296 16.07 -5.03 -27.18
N PRO A 297 16.75 -6.20 -27.10
CA PRO A 297 17.59 -6.51 -25.95
C PRO A 297 18.63 -5.43 -25.60
N ASP A 298 19.18 -4.77 -26.60
CA ASP A 298 20.16 -3.67 -26.43
C ASP A 298 19.57 -2.42 -25.74
N ASP A 299 18.25 -2.25 -25.75
CA ASP A 299 17.61 -1.11 -25.11
C ASP A 299 17.77 -1.18 -23.58
N LEU A 300 17.85 -2.38 -22.98
CA LEU A 300 18.08 -2.54 -21.54
C LEU A 300 19.48 -2.04 -21.16
N GLY A 301 20.50 -2.46 -21.91
CA GLY A 301 21.86 -1.97 -21.70
C GLY A 301 22.03 -0.48 -21.98
N ARG A 302 21.19 0.13 -22.83
CA ARG A 302 21.18 1.59 -23.02
C ARG A 302 20.59 2.32 -21.81
N VAL A 303 19.50 1.80 -21.26
CA VAL A 303 18.83 2.38 -20.10
C VAL A 303 19.66 2.23 -18.83
N LEU A 304 20.25 1.06 -18.59
CA LEU A 304 21.07 0.81 -17.39
C LEU A 304 22.35 1.65 -17.33
N ARG A 305 22.86 2.09 -18.48
CA ARG A 305 23.99 3.04 -18.54
C ARG A 305 23.69 4.40 -17.92
N ALA A 306 22.42 4.75 -17.73
CA ALA A 306 22.04 5.95 -16.98
C ALA A 306 22.22 5.78 -15.45
N ALA A 307 22.19 4.54 -14.95
CA ALA A 307 22.37 4.22 -13.53
C ALA A 307 23.81 3.84 -13.17
N GLY A 308 24.57 3.25 -14.10
CA GLY A 308 25.95 2.81 -13.82
C GLY A 308 26.66 2.13 -14.99
N ALA A 309 27.84 1.55 -14.71
CA ALA A 309 28.62 0.83 -15.72
C ALA A 309 27.98 -0.54 -16.04
N THR A 310 27.74 -0.84 -17.31
CA THR A 310 27.05 -2.07 -17.75
C THR A 310 28.03 -2.98 -18.49
N ASP A 311 28.18 -4.23 -18.03
CA ASP A 311 29.26 -5.12 -18.49
C ASP A 311 28.77 -6.30 -19.37
N GLN A 312 27.57 -6.79 -19.12
CA GLN A 312 27.02 -7.97 -19.80
C GLN A 312 25.57 -7.72 -20.16
N VAL A 313 25.18 -8.05 -21.39
CA VAL A 313 23.79 -8.12 -21.85
C VAL A 313 23.62 -9.41 -22.63
N MET A 314 22.70 -10.25 -22.19
CA MET A 314 22.38 -11.54 -22.81
C MET A 314 20.87 -11.63 -23.04
N ALA A 315 20.46 -12.09 -24.21
CA ALA A 315 19.06 -12.35 -24.53
C ALA A 315 18.83 -13.85 -24.74
N TRP A 316 17.70 -14.38 -24.27
CA TRP A 316 17.28 -15.76 -24.52
C TRP A 316 15.75 -15.87 -24.61
N TRP A 317 15.28 -17.00 -25.14
CA TRP A 317 13.86 -17.33 -25.27
C TRP A 317 13.58 -18.65 -24.53
N PRO A 318 13.00 -18.62 -23.32
CA PRO A 318 12.57 -19.83 -22.63
C PRO A 318 11.58 -20.63 -23.47
N ALA A 319 11.69 -21.96 -23.41
CA ALA A 319 10.71 -22.84 -24.06
C ALA A 319 9.31 -22.59 -23.47
N GLY A 320 8.34 -22.27 -24.34
CA GLY A 320 6.95 -22.03 -23.93
C GLY A 320 6.62 -20.58 -23.53
N ASP A 321 7.58 -19.67 -23.55
CA ASP A 321 7.32 -18.23 -23.36
C ASP A 321 7.58 -17.49 -24.69
N PRO A 322 6.56 -16.86 -25.30
CA PRO A 322 6.75 -16.15 -26.57
C PRO A 322 7.57 -14.85 -26.41
N HIS A 323 7.81 -14.42 -25.17
CA HIS A 323 8.49 -13.17 -24.86
C HIS A 323 10.01 -13.35 -24.74
N PRO A 324 10.82 -12.42 -25.27
CA PRO A 324 12.26 -12.41 -25.03
C PRO A 324 12.55 -12.15 -23.55
N HIS A 325 13.55 -12.85 -23.01
CA HIS A 325 14.15 -12.55 -21.72
C HIS A 325 15.52 -11.92 -21.94
N VAL A 326 15.81 -10.85 -21.21
CA VAL A 326 17.08 -10.12 -21.29
C VAL A 326 17.67 -10.02 -19.90
N ARG A 327 18.95 -10.35 -19.76
CA ARG A 327 19.71 -10.23 -18.52
C ARG A 327 20.86 -9.27 -18.76
N ALA A 328 21.00 -8.29 -17.88
CA ALA A 328 22.10 -7.36 -17.90
C ALA A 328 22.72 -7.19 -16.51
N THR A 329 24.03 -6.92 -16.44
CA THR A 329 24.71 -6.60 -15.18
C THR A 329 25.15 -5.15 -15.18
N VAL A 330 24.74 -4.40 -14.15
CA VAL A 330 25.11 -3.00 -13.93
C VAL A 330 25.82 -2.85 -12.58
N THR A 331 26.88 -2.04 -12.54
CA THR A 331 27.60 -1.67 -11.33
C THR A 331 27.27 -0.23 -10.97
N VAL A 332 26.76 -0.01 -9.76
CA VAL A 332 26.33 1.31 -9.25
C VAL A 332 27.06 1.62 -7.94
N GLU A 333 27.56 2.84 -7.80
CA GLU A 333 28.10 3.35 -6.53
C GLU A 333 26.96 3.83 -5.65
N ALA A 334 26.77 3.22 -4.47
CA ALA A 334 25.67 3.56 -3.58
C ALA A 334 26.03 3.36 -2.11
N PRO A 335 25.38 4.08 -1.17
CA PRO A 335 25.66 3.94 0.27
C PRO A 335 25.29 2.55 0.81
N ASN A 336 24.35 1.87 0.16
CA ASN A 336 23.95 0.51 0.50
C ASN A 336 23.29 -0.17 -0.71
N VAL A 337 22.98 -1.46 -0.55
CA VAL A 337 22.36 -2.28 -1.61
C VAL A 337 20.98 -1.74 -2.02
N ASN A 338 20.18 -1.24 -1.07
CA ASN A 338 18.85 -0.73 -1.38
C ASN A 338 18.93 0.54 -2.24
N ALA A 339 19.85 1.44 -1.94
CA ALA A 339 20.09 2.65 -2.73
C ALA A 339 20.59 2.32 -4.15
N ALA A 340 21.45 1.30 -4.29
CA ALA A 340 21.88 0.84 -5.61
C ALA A 340 20.70 0.29 -6.42
N ILE A 341 19.88 -0.57 -5.80
CA ILE A 341 18.71 -1.16 -6.45
C ILE A 341 17.70 -0.06 -6.84
N ALA A 342 17.43 0.89 -5.95
CA ALA A 342 16.55 2.03 -6.21
C ALA A 342 17.02 2.84 -7.44
N CYS A 343 18.33 3.11 -7.54
CA CYS A 343 18.90 3.84 -8.67
C CYS A 343 18.72 3.09 -10.01
N VAL A 344 18.99 1.77 -10.01
CA VAL A 344 18.77 0.94 -11.20
C VAL A 344 17.30 0.86 -11.58
N MET A 345 16.42 0.69 -10.58
CA MET A 345 14.98 0.65 -10.75
C MET A 345 14.45 1.93 -11.39
N GLU A 346 14.86 3.09 -10.88
CA GLU A 346 14.47 4.39 -11.41
C GLU A 346 14.81 4.51 -12.89
N ALA A 347 16.05 4.17 -13.28
CA ALA A 347 16.45 4.20 -14.68
C ALA A 347 15.58 3.30 -15.57
N VAL A 348 15.34 2.04 -15.15
CA VAL A 348 14.54 1.09 -15.93
C VAL A 348 13.06 1.48 -15.97
N HIS A 349 12.53 2.01 -14.87
CA HIS A 349 11.11 2.34 -14.75
C HIS A 349 10.75 3.67 -15.41
N ASP A 350 11.66 4.63 -15.46
CA ASP A 350 11.40 5.88 -16.16
C ASP A 350 11.50 5.70 -17.70
N ALA A 351 12.08 4.59 -18.18
CA ALA A 351 12.20 4.29 -19.60
C ALA A 351 10.88 3.75 -20.20
N PRO A 352 10.21 4.45 -21.14
CA PRO A 352 8.93 4.02 -21.70
C PRO A 352 8.99 2.69 -22.46
N ALA A 353 10.17 2.32 -22.98
CA ALA A 353 10.37 1.07 -23.71
C ALA A 353 10.06 -0.17 -22.88
N PHE A 354 10.14 -0.13 -21.55
CA PHE A 354 9.92 -1.30 -20.70
C PHE A 354 8.48 -1.46 -20.21
N ARG A 355 7.51 -0.68 -20.72
CA ARG A 355 6.09 -0.80 -20.29
C ARG A 355 5.58 -2.20 -20.64
N GLY A 356 4.90 -2.85 -19.71
CA GLY A 356 4.45 -4.25 -19.84
C GLY A 356 5.53 -5.30 -19.55
N ALA A 357 6.78 -4.90 -19.25
CA ALA A 357 7.82 -5.85 -18.91
C ALA A 357 7.68 -6.37 -17.46
N GLU A 358 8.03 -7.63 -17.25
CA GLU A 358 8.26 -8.19 -15.91
C GLU A 358 9.76 -8.13 -15.61
N ILE A 359 10.14 -7.35 -14.60
CA ILE A 359 11.56 -7.07 -14.31
C ILE A 359 11.92 -7.60 -12.92
N SER A 360 13.09 -8.20 -12.76
CA SER A 360 13.70 -8.52 -11.47
C SER A 360 15.12 -8.02 -11.33
N TYR A 361 15.51 -7.79 -10.07
CA TYR A 361 16.85 -7.35 -9.68
C TYR A 361 17.43 -8.33 -8.68
N ASP A 362 18.63 -8.81 -8.97
CA ASP A 362 19.41 -9.67 -8.08
C ASP A 362 20.75 -8.99 -7.78
N VAL A 363 21.25 -9.10 -6.55
CA VAL A 363 22.57 -8.58 -6.19
C VAL A 363 23.59 -9.68 -6.39
N GLU A 364 24.61 -9.41 -7.20
CA GLU A 364 25.72 -10.34 -7.35
C GLU A 364 26.64 -10.20 -6.12
N PRO A 365 26.92 -11.29 -5.37
CA PRO A 365 27.81 -11.21 -4.23
C PRO A 365 29.19 -10.74 -4.69
N VAL A 366 29.74 -9.73 -4.00
CA VAL A 366 31.11 -9.29 -4.23
C VAL A 366 32.02 -10.43 -3.81
N VAL A 367 32.60 -11.13 -4.78
CA VAL A 367 33.68 -12.08 -4.51
C VAL A 367 34.89 -11.22 -4.14
N GLU A 368 35.18 -11.10 -2.85
CA GLU A 368 36.44 -10.52 -2.38
C GLU A 368 37.57 -11.32 -3.02
N ARG A 369 38.27 -10.71 -3.98
CA ARG A 369 39.49 -11.30 -4.54
C ARG A 369 40.55 -11.21 -3.45
N GLY A 370 40.74 -12.31 -2.73
CA GLY A 370 41.80 -12.49 -1.74
C GLY A 370 43.20 -12.48 -2.33
#